data_AF-A0A2U0RVD4-F1
#
_entry.id   AF-A0A2U0RVD4-F1
#
_cell.length_a   1.000
_cell.length_b   1.000
_cell.length_c   1.000
_cell.angle_alpha   90.00
_cell.angle_beta   90.00
_cell.angle_gamma   90.00
#
_symmetry.space_group_name_H-M   'P 1'
#
loop_
_entity.id
_entity.type
_entity.pdbx_description
1 polymer ?
#
loop_
_entity_poly.entity_id
_entity_poly.type
_entity_poly.pdbx_seq_one_letter_code
_entity_poly.pdbx_strand_id
1 'polypeptide(L)'
;MNLKNRLEHFVRGWIPKEPSIPRGTPKMVETKSSRPKPWWWKPYWILLVILTIVFSLVPSFFTQVTIERAIFGLLATLLCMGFAYYIRVRPSMRINRALFILLGITPIGFVLWVICVFILNRTLLLGASGTWPFAVLCAAVCFGLGALIGDWIGKKRNYILPMMP
;
A
#
# COMPACT_ATOMS: atom_id res chain seq x y z
N MET A 1 5.09 41.46 25.85
CA MET A 1 5.04 40.00 25.60
C MET A 1 5.89 39.71 24.37
N ASN A 2 6.96 38.91 24.48
CA ASN A 2 8.05 38.85 23.51
C ASN A 2 7.67 37.98 22.27
N LEU A 3 7.98 38.45 21.05
CA LEU A 3 7.64 37.79 19.77
C LEU A 3 8.17 36.35 19.69
N LYS A 4 9.33 36.11 20.31
CA LYS A 4 9.93 34.78 20.44
C LYS A 4 8.98 33.76 21.09
N ASN A 5 8.28 34.16 22.14
CA ASN A 5 7.39 33.26 22.90
C ASN A 5 6.13 32.90 22.10
N ARG A 6 5.66 33.80 21.22
CA ARG A 6 4.54 33.51 20.30
C ARG A 6 4.93 32.49 19.25
N LEU A 7 6.14 32.62 18.69
CA LEU A 7 6.64 31.71 17.67
C LEU A 7 6.88 30.30 18.22
N GLU A 8 7.45 30.21 19.43
CA GLU A 8 7.60 28.92 20.12
C GLU A 8 6.26 28.24 20.41
N HIS A 9 5.23 28.99 20.83
CA HIS A 9 3.90 28.43 21.06
C HIS A 9 3.23 27.94 19.76
N PHE A 10 3.39 28.68 18.66
CA PHE A 10 2.81 28.32 17.37
C PHE A 10 3.45 27.06 16.79
N VAL A 11 4.78 26.95 16.87
CA VAL A 11 5.53 25.76 16.42
C VAL A 11 5.20 24.54 17.28
N ARG A 12 5.07 24.69 18.61
CA ARG A 12 4.66 23.59 19.51
C ARG A 12 3.22 23.12 19.30
N GLY A 13 2.34 23.94 18.74
CA GLY A 13 0.97 23.53 18.38
C GLY A 13 0.89 22.71 17.09
N TRP A 14 1.85 22.91 16.18
CA TRP A 14 1.92 22.20 14.90
C TRP A 14 2.65 20.86 14.96
N ILE A 15 3.59 20.71 15.90
CA ILE A 15 4.28 19.44 16.12
C ILE A 15 3.37 18.57 17.00
N PRO A 16 2.81 17.45 16.50
CA PRO A 16 2.00 16.57 17.30
C PRO A 16 2.82 16.10 18.49
N LYS A 17 2.36 16.44 19.69
CA LYS A 17 2.96 16.06 20.97
C LYS A 17 3.17 14.55 20.92
N GLU A 18 4.43 14.10 20.90
CA GLU A 18 4.71 12.66 20.91
C GLU A 18 4.00 12.07 22.14
N PRO A 19 3.16 11.04 21.98
CA PRO A 19 2.54 10.40 23.13
C PRO A 19 3.70 9.92 24.00
N SER A 20 3.81 10.48 25.20
CA SER A 20 4.81 10.10 26.19
C SER A 20 4.61 8.62 26.48
N ILE A 21 5.36 7.76 25.79
CA ILE A 21 5.31 6.32 26.00
C ILE A 21 5.83 6.12 27.42
N PRO A 22 4.99 5.65 28.36
CA PRO A 22 5.47 5.32 29.68
C PRO A 22 6.53 4.25 29.50
N ARG A 23 7.76 4.54 29.91
CA ARG A 23 8.89 3.60 29.94
C ARG A 23 8.68 2.62 31.11
N GLY A 24 7.51 1.99 31.14
CA GLY A 24 7.21 0.80 31.90
C GLY A 24 7.29 -0.37 30.93
N THR A 25 7.90 -1.46 31.41
CA THR A 25 7.90 -2.80 30.83
C THR A 25 6.80 -3.04 29.78
N PRO A 26 7.11 -3.68 28.63
CA PRO A 26 6.10 -4.09 27.68
C PRO A 26 5.16 -5.06 28.40
N LYS A 27 4.08 -4.53 28.99
CA LYS A 27 2.90 -5.31 29.31
C LYS A 27 2.51 -5.88 27.97
N MET A 28 2.78 -7.18 27.81
CA MET A 28 2.11 -8.00 26.82
C MET A 28 0.67 -7.54 26.84
N VAL A 29 0.28 -6.85 25.77
CA VAL A 29 -1.11 -6.52 25.53
C VAL A 29 -1.76 -7.88 25.55
N GLU A 30 -2.40 -8.19 26.68
CA GLU A 30 -3.30 -9.32 26.81
C GLU A 30 -4.10 -9.34 25.53
N THR A 31 -3.89 -10.41 24.79
CA THR A 31 -4.61 -10.81 23.60
C THR A 31 -6.09 -10.69 23.92
N LYS A 32 -6.64 -9.48 23.71
CA LYS A 32 -8.07 -9.20 23.76
C LYS A 32 -8.70 -10.12 22.74
N SER A 33 -9.27 -11.20 23.28
CA SER A 33 -10.19 -12.14 22.65
C SER A 33 -9.91 -12.40 21.16
N SER A 34 -9.18 -13.47 20.85
CA SER A 34 -9.29 -14.08 19.53
C SER A 34 -10.74 -14.51 19.35
N ARG A 35 -11.54 -13.67 18.67
CA ARG A 35 -12.82 -14.13 18.14
C ARG A 35 -12.50 -15.36 17.29
N PRO A 36 -13.19 -16.49 17.49
CA PRO A 36 -12.96 -17.67 16.69
C PRO A 36 -13.17 -17.28 15.24
N LYS A 37 -12.12 -17.46 14.43
CA LYS A 37 -12.17 -17.13 13.00
C LYS A 37 -13.38 -17.86 12.39
N PRO A 38 -14.27 -17.17 11.67
CA PRO A 38 -15.43 -17.80 11.06
C PRO A 38 -15.01 -18.97 10.16
N TRP A 39 -15.57 -20.15 10.41
CA TRP A 39 -15.21 -21.42 9.76
C TRP A 39 -15.33 -21.37 8.22
N TRP A 40 -16.21 -20.52 7.71
CA TRP A 40 -16.48 -20.28 6.28
C TRP A 40 -15.34 -19.56 5.53
N TRP A 41 -14.31 -19.09 6.24
CA TRP A 41 -13.21 -18.37 5.58
C TRP A 41 -12.19 -19.29 4.91
N LYS A 42 -12.03 -20.54 5.33
CA LYS A 42 -11.18 -21.49 4.59
C LYS A 42 -11.71 -21.78 3.18
N PRO A 43 -13.00 -22.14 2.99
CA PRO A 43 -13.53 -22.37 1.66
C PRO A 43 -13.56 -21.11 0.79
N TYR A 44 -13.69 -19.91 1.38
CA TYR A 44 -13.62 -18.65 0.64
C TYR A 44 -12.31 -18.47 -0.14
N TRP A 45 -11.16 -18.73 0.49
CA TRP A 45 -9.86 -18.58 -0.20
C TRP A 45 -9.66 -19.62 -1.30
N ILE A 46 -10.15 -20.84 -1.09
CA ILE A 46 -10.12 -21.91 -2.11
C ILE A 46 -10.99 -21.50 -3.30
N LEU A 47 -12.20 -21.01 -3.05
CA LEU A 47 -13.11 -20.52 -4.08
C LEU A 47 -12.50 -19.37 -4.88
N LEU A 48 -11.83 -18.43 -4.20
CA LEU A 48 -11.20 -17.28 -4.84
C LEU A 48 -10.05 -17.70 -5.78
N VAL A 49 -9.24 -18.67 -5.38
CA VAL A 49 -8.19 -19.26 -6.25
C VAL A 49 -8.81 -19.93 -7.48
N ILE A 50 -9.85 -20.75 -7.29
CA ILE A 50 -10.55 -21.43 -8.40
C ILE A 50 -11.13 -20.40 -9.37
N LEU A 51 -11.85 -19.40 -8.86
CA LEU A 51 -12.42 -18.33 -9.67
C LEU A 51 -11.33 -17.57 -10.44
N THR A 52 -10.19 -17.29 -9.80
CA THR A 52 -9.09 -16.57 -10.48
C THR A 52 -8.52 -17.37 -11.65
N ILE A 53 -8.36 -18.69 -11.48
CA ILE A 53 -7.92 -19.57 -12.57
C ILE A 53 -8.92 -19.52 -13.74
N VAL A 54 -10.22 -19.68 -13.45
CA VAL A 54 -11.27 -19.64 -14.47
C VAL A 54 -11.29 -18.28 -15.19
N PHE A 55 -11.32 -17.18 -14.44
CA PHE A 55 -11.33 -15.82 -14.99
C PHE A 55 -10.04 -15.44 -15.72
N SER A 56 -8.89 -16.05 -15.41
CA SER A 56 -7.65 -15.78 -16.15
C SER A 56 -7.65 -16.40 -17.55
N LEU A 57 -8.37 -17.53 -17.72
CA LEU A 57 -8.43 -18.26 -18.99
C LEU A 57 -9.43 -17.63 -19.95
N VAL A 58 -10.55 -17.09 -19.44
CA VAL A 58 -11.62 -16.48 -20.26
C VAL A 58 -11.10 -15.38 -21.20
N PRO A 59 -10.33 -14.36 -20.76
CA PRO A 59 -9.81 -13.32 -21.64
C PRO A 59 -8.97 -13.85 -22.80
N SER A 60 -8.26 -14.98 -22.62
CA SER A 60 -7.44 -15.57 -23.67
C SER A 60 -8.27 -15.99 -24.89
N PHE A 61 -9.55 -16.33 -24.69
CA PHE A 61 -10.48 -16.67 -25.78
C PHE A 61 -11.09 -15.44 -26.46
N PHE A 62 -11.24 -14.31 -25.75
CA PHE A 62 -11.94 -13.12 -26.26
C PHE A 62 -11.03 -11.99 -26.73
N THR A 63 -9.80 -11.89 -26.20
CA THR A 63 -8.96 -10.68 -26.34
C THR A 63 -7.72 -10.88 -27.22
N GLN A 64 -7.58 -12.00 -27.94
CA GLN A 64 -6.39 -12.35 -28.73
C GLN A 64 -5.06 -12.23 -27.95
N VAL A 65 -5.12 -12.30 -26.61
CA VAL A 65 -3.92 -12.28 -25.78
C VAL A 65 -3.21 -13.62 -25.91
N THR A 66 -1.93 -13.58 -26.26
CA THR A 66 -1.05 -14.76 -26.35
C THR A 66 -1.09 -15.55 -25.04
N ILE A 67 -1.22 -16.88 -25.12
CA ILE A 67 -1.33 -17.80 -23.97
C ILE A 67 -0.21 -17.56 -22.96
N GLU A 68 1.01 -17.28 -23.42
CA GLU A 68 2.16 -16.97 -22.56
C GLU A 68 1.88 -15.80 -21.61
N ARG A 69 1.34 -14.68 -22.11
CA ARG A 69 0.99 -13.50 -21.30
C ARG A 69 -0.11 -13.81 -20.28
N ALA A 70 -1.07 -14.65 -20.66
CA ALA A 70 -2.11 -15.10 -19.75
C ALA A 70 -1.54 -15.96 -18.61
N ILE A 71 -0.61 -16.87 -18.90
CA ILE A 71 0.10 -17.68 -17.90
C ILE A 71 0.90 -16.79 -16.94
N PHE A 72 1.67 -15.82 -17.45
CA PHE A 72 2.41 -14.89 -16.60
C PHE A 72 1.48 -14.06 -15.70
N GLY A 73 0.34 -13.59 -16.23
CA GLY A 73 -0.68 -12.88 -15.46
C GLY A 73 -1.29 -13.75 -14.35
N LEU A 74 -1.59 -15.02 -14.66
CA LEU A 74 -2.09 -15.98 -13.68
C LEU A 74 -1.06 -16.26 -12.58
N LEU A 75 0.20 -16.49 -12.93
CA LEU A 75 1.27 -16.68 -11.95
C LEU A 75 1.45 -15.47 -11.04
N ALA A 76 1.43 -14.26 -11.60
CA ALA A 76 1.52 -13.02 -10.84
C ALA A 76 0.34 -12.87 -9.86
N THR A 77 -0.89 -13.14 -10.30
CA THR A 77 -2.09 -13.04 -9.44
C THR A 77 -2.10 -14.10 -8.33
N LEU A 78 -1.71 -15.34 -8.62
CA LEU A 78 -1.53 -16.40 -7.61
C LEU A 78 -0.47 -16.04 -6.57
N LEU A 79 0.65 -15.47 -7.00
CA LEU A 79 1.71 -15.01 -6.11
C LEU A 79 1.23 -13.87 -5.21
N CYS A 80 0.50 -12.90 -5.76
CA CYS A 80 -0.13 -11.83 -4.99
C CYS A 80 -1.13 -12.36 -3.95
N MET A 81 -1.97 -13.33 -4.32
CA MET A 81 -2.89 -14.00 -3.39
C MET A 81 -2.16 -14.75 -2.28
N GLY A 82 -1.10 -15.49 -2.62
CA GLY A 82 -0.26 -16.20 -1.65
C GLY A 82 0.38 -15.25 -0.65
N PHE A 83 0.88 -14.10 -1.12
CA PHE A 83 1.43 -13.06 -0.27
C PHE A 83 0.35 -12.46 0.65
N ALA A 84 -0.82 -12.13 0.11
CA ALA A 84 -1.97 -11.64 0.89
C ALA A 84 -2.40 -12.64 1.99
N TYR A 85 -2.41 -13.94 1.67
CA TYR A 85 -2.72 -15.00 2.64
C TYR A 85 -1.62 -15.13 3.71
N TYR A 86 -0.34 -15.09 3.33
CA TYR A 86 0.79 -15.18 4.25
C TYR A 86 0.77 -14.06 5.30
N ILE A 87 0.56 -12.83 4.85
CA ILE A 87 0.43 -11.64 5.71
C ILE A 87 -0.65 -11.83 6.76
N ARG A 88 -1.79 -12.39 6.34
CA ARG A 88 -2.92 -12.65 7.21
C ARG A 88 -2.60 -13.72 8.26
N VAL A 89 -1.84 -14.76 7.91
CA VAL A 89 -1.52 -15.87 8.82
C VAL A 89 -0.44 -15.47 9.82
N ARG A 90 0.54 -14.67 9.42
CA ARG A 90 1.68 -14.25 10.25
C ARG A 90 1.75 -12.72 10.33
N PRO A 91 0.89 -12.07 11.15
CA PRO A 91 0.99 -10.63 11.38
C PRO A 91 2.32 -10.34 12.10
N SER A 92 3.25 -9.69 11.41
CA SER A 92 4.50 -9.20 11.98
C SER A 92 4.53 -7.68 11.83
N MET A 93 4.93 -6.96 12.89
CA MET A 93 4.97 -5.49 12.87
C MET A 93 5.86 -4.95 11.75
N ARG A 94 6.96 -5.64 11.43
CA ARG A 94 7.86 -5.26 10.32
C ARG A 94 7.19 -5.47 8.96
N ILE A 95 6.46 -6.58 8.80
CA ILE A 95 5.72 -6.90 7.58
C ILE A 95 4.55 -5.91 7.39
N ASN A 96 3.82 -5.58 8.46
CA ASN A 96 2.73 -4.60 8.40
C ASN A 96 3.24 -3.22 8.00
N ARG A 97 4.38 -2.77 8.52
CA ARG A 97 5.01 -1.51 8.09
C ARG A 97 5.34 -1.54 6.59
N ALA A 98 6.00 -2.59 6.13
CA ALA A 98 6.32 -2.76 4.71
C ALA A 98 5.05 -2.75 3.84
N LEU A 99 3.96 -3.34 4.33
CA LEU A 99 2.68 -3.34 3.64
C LEU A 99 2.01 -1.99 3.55
N PHE A 100 2.01 -1.20 4.63
CA PHE A 100 1.48 0.16 4.58
C PHE A 100 2.26 1.02 3.59
N ILE A 101 3.58 0.86 3.52
CA ILE A 101 4.44 1.51 2.52
C ILE A 101 4.09 1.02 1.12
N LEU A 102 4.00 -0.29 0.91
CA LEU A 102 3.68 -0.89 -0.39
C LEU A 102 2.28 -0.48 -0.88
N LEU A 103 1.30 -0.42 0.02
CA LEU A 103 -0.08 0.02 -0.22
C LEU A 103 -0.16 1.54 -0.41
N GLY A 104 0.85 2.30 0.00
CA GLY A 104 1.03 3.68 -0.42
C GLY A 104 1.60 3.78 -1.84
N ILE A 105 2.65 3.02 -2.14
CA ILE A 105 3.32 3.02 -3.45
C ILE A 105 2.35 2.58 -4.57
N THR A 106 1.61 1.49 -4.34
CA THR A 106 0.84 0.82 -5.39
C THR A 106 -0.40 1.59 -5.85
N PRO A 107 -1.44 1.86 -5.04
CA PRO A 107 -2.57 2.67 -5.49
C PRO A 107 -2.26 4.17 -5.50
N ILE A 108 -1.66 4.73 -4.44
CA ILE A 108 -1.51 6.19 -4.32
C ILE A 108 -0.38 6.69 -5.22
N GLY A 109 0.80 6.06 -5.13
CA GLY A 109 1.96 6.41 -5.96
C GLY A 109 1.69 6.22 -7.45
N PHE A 110 1.03 5.13 -7.83
CA PHE A 110 0.66 4.89 -9.24
C PHE A 110 -0.37 5.89 -9.76
N VAL A 111 -1.44 6.18 -9.00
CA VAL A 111 -2.43 7.19 -9.41
C VAL A 111 -1.79 8.57 -9.55
N LEU A 112 -0.94 8.96 -8.59
CA LEU A 112 -0.18 10.22 -8.68
C LEU A 112 0.71 10.24 -9.92
N TRP A 113 1.41 9.14 -10.21
CA TRP A 113 2.26 9.03 -11.40
C TRP A 113 1.45 9.14 -12.69
N VAL A 114 0.33 8.43 -12.82
CA VAL A 114 -0.54 8.51 -13.99
C VAL A 114 -1.07 9.92 -14.20
N ILE A 115 -1.52 10.60 -13.13
CA ILE A 115 -1.98 12.00 -13.20
C ILE A 115 -0.83 12.91 -13.63
N CYS A 116 0.35 12.77 -13.01
CA CYS A 116 1.53 13.56 -13.36
C CYS A 116 1.93 13.36 -14.81
N VAL A 117 2.02 12.12 -15.28
CA VAL A 117 2.31 11.80 -16.69
C VAL A 117 1.22 12.39 -17.57
N PHE A 118 -0.06 12.29 -17.24
CA PHE A 118 -1.11 12.84 -18.11
C PHE A 118 -1.04 14.37 -18.25
N ILE A 119 -0.80 15.08 -17.15
CA ILE A 119 -0.66 16.55 -17.14
C ILE A 119 0.64 16.96 -17.82
N LEU A 120 1.77 16.35 -17.44
CA LEU A 120 3.10 16.69 -17.94
C LEU A 120 3.29 16.28 -19.39
N ASN A 121 2.70 15.17 -19.84
CA ASN A 121 2.75 14.70 -21.22
C ASN A 121 2.06 15.70 -22.15
N ARG A 122 0.98 16.38 -21.72
CA ARG A 122 0.35 17.46 -22.49
C ARG A 122 1.27 18.68 -22.66
N THR A 123 2.06 19.01 -21.64
CA THR A 123 3.06 20.10 -21.71
C THR A 123 4.37 19.69 -22.42
N LEU A 124 4.79 18.43 -22.32
CA LEU A 124 6.03 17.90 -22.91
C LEU A 124 5.90 17.62 -24.41
N LEU A 125 4.74 17.15 -24.89
CA LEU A 125 4.44 16.99 -26.32
C LEU A 125 4.52 18.31 -27.10
N LEU A 126 4.28 19.44 -26.43
CA LEU A 126 4.35 20.79 -27.04
C LEU A 126 5.75 21.44 -26.93
N GLY A 127 6.62 20.97 -26.02
CA GLY A 127 7.83 21.71 -25.65
C GLY A 127 9.16 20.99 -25.87
N ALA A 128 9.24 19.67 -25.65
CA ALA A 128 10.51 18.96 -25.77
C ALA A 128 10.28 17.46 -25.94
N SER A 129 10.80 16.97 -27.07
CA SER A 129 10.92 15.57 -27.45
C SER A 129 11.16 14.60 -26.29
N GLY A 130 10.17 13.76 -25.97
CA GLY A 130 10.36 12.32 -25.73
C GLY A 130 11.42 11.87 -24.72
N THR A 131 11.79 12.65 -23.71
CA THR A 131 12.80 12.23 -22.73
C THR A 131 12.18 11.28 -21.71
N TRP A 132 12.24 9.98 -21.99
CA TRP A 132 11.99 8.88 -21.04
C TRP A 132 12.63 9.08 -19.65
N PRO A 133 13.81 9.75 -19.48
CA PRO A 133 14.37 10.00 -18.16
C PRO A 133 13.47 10.87 -17.27
N PHE A 134 12.70 11.80 -17.85
CA PHE A 134 11.81 12.67 -17.08
C PHE A 134 10.61 11.87 -16.56
N ALA A 135 10.09 10.92 -17.34
CA ALA A 135 9.03 10.02 -16.90
C ALA A 135 9.50 9.10 -15.76
N VAL A 136 10.75 8.63 -15.81
CA VAL A 136 11.37 7.83 -14.74
C VAL A 136 11.59 8.66 -13.48
N LEU A 137 12.11 9.89 -13.60
CA LEU A 137 12.28 10.80 -12.47
C LEU A 137 10.94 11.13 -11.81
N CYS A 138 9.93 11.42 -12.63
CA CYS A 138 8.57 11.68 -12.17
C CYS A 138 7.98 10.45 -11.46
N ALA A 139 8.17 9.24 -12.01
CA ALA A 139 7.79 8.00 -11.37
C ALA A 139 8.45 7.84 -10.00
N ALA A 140 9.76 8.05 -9.90
CA ALA A 140 10.50 7.96 -8.64
C ALA A 140 9.95 8.90 -7.57
N VAL A 141 9.62 10.15 -7.95
CA VAL A 141 9.02 11.14 -7.04
C VAL A 141 7.61 10.71 -6.61
N CYS A 142 6.74 10.32 -7.55
CA CYS A 142 5.37 9.91 -7.25
C CYS A 142 5.31 8.66 -6.36
N PHE A 143 6.14 7.64 -6.65
CA PHE A 143 6.24 6.45 -5.82
C PHE A 143 6.86 6.74 -4.46
N GLY A 144 7.85 7.63 -4.38
CA GLY A 144 8.41 8.11 -3.12
C GLY A 144 7.37 8.80 -2.24
N LEU A 145 6.56 9.70 -2.82
CA LEU A 145 5.45 10.33 -2.12
C LEU A 145 4.40 9.31 -1.67
N GLY A 146 4.04 8.37 -2.53
CA GLY A 146 3.15 7.25 -2.18
C GLY A 146 3.68 6.45 -1.00
N ALA A 147 4.98 6.11 -0.99
CA ALA A 147 5.64 5.41 0.11
C ALA A 147 5.57 6.18 1.45
N LEU A 148 5.82 7.50 1.40
CA LEU A 148 5.77 8.38 2.58
C LEU A 148 4.36 8.48 3.14
N ILE A 149 3.35 8.64 2.27
CA ILE A 149 1.93 8.66 2.66
C ILE A 149 1.56 7.30 3.29
N GLY A 150 2.00 6.20 2.69
CA GLY A 150 1.84 4.85 3.22
C GLY A 150 2.41 4.69 4.63
N ASP A 151 3.67 5.08 4.85
CA ASP A 151 4.30 5.02 6.19
C ASP A 151 3.57 5.93 7.19
N TRP A 152 3.11 7.11 6.78
CA TRP A 152 2.39 8.04 7.66
C TRP A 152 1.02 7.48 8.09
N ILE A 153 0.27 6.90 7.16
CA ILE A 153 -0.99 6.18 7.46
C ILE A 153 -0.70 5.00 8.39
N GLY A 154 0.36 4.25 8.13
CA GLY A 154 0.82 3.14 8.97
C GLY A 154 1.11 3.59 10.40
N LYS A 155 1.88 4.68 10.59
CA LYS A 155 2.17 5.28 11.90
C LYS A 155 0.90 5.69 12.64
N LYS A 156 -0.03 6.37 11.95
CA LYS A 156 -1.30 6.83 12.55
C LYS A 156 -2.18 5.66 13.02
N ARG A 157 -2.05 4.49 12.39
CA ARG A 157 -2.77 3.25 12.75
C ARG A 157 -1.95 2.31 13.64
N ASN A 158 -0.80 2.75 14.17
CA ASN A 158 0.14 1.91 14.93
C ASN A 158 0.54 0.61 14.19
N TYR A 159 0.53 0.65 12.85
CA TYR A 159 0.75 -0.51 11.98
C TYR A 159 -0.19 -1.70 12.26
N ILE A 160 -1.32 -1.43 12.90
CA ILE A 160 -2.40 -2.40 13.08
C ILE A 160 -3.18 -2.41 11.77
N LEU A 161 -2.95 -3.43 10.96
CA LEU A 161 -3.86 -3.73 9.85
C LEU A 161 -5.24 -3.97 10.46
N PRO A 162 -6.33 -3.44 9.88
CA PRO A 162 -7.67 -3.84 10.22
C PRO A 162 -7.80 -5.32 9.81
N MET A 163 -7.30 -6.21 10.67
CA MET A 163 -7.61 -7.62 10.57
C MET A 163 -9.10 -7.67 10.85
N MET A 164 -9.87 -7.89 9.79
CA MET A 164 -11.31 -8.11 9.86
C MET A 164 -11.61 -9.12 10.99
N PRO A 165 -12.74 -8.93 11.69
CA PRO A 165 -13.04 -9.49 13.01
C PRO A 165 -12.94 -11.01 13.13
#